data_AF-A0A951AVV4-F1
#
_entry.id   AF-A0A951AVV4-F1
#
_cell.length_a   1.000
_cell.length_b   1.000
_cell.length_c   1.000
_cell.angle_alpha   90.00
_cell.angle_beta   90.00
_cell.angle_gamma   90.00
#
_symmetry.space_group_name_H-M   'P 1'
#
loop_
_entity.id
_entity.type
_entity.pdbx_description
1 polymer ?
#
loop_
_entity_poly.entity_id
_entity_poly.type
_entity_poly.pdbx_seq_one_letter_code
_entity_poly.pdbx_strand_id
1 'polypeptide(L)'
;MALKGIYWTAVTVLAIAGCSQIPSNGGSTEVTQATWTGSEWPFTVPNGILGCTKPGTVTFNADGTVYGLNGTALDHGYPAVDPIWKSATPGPQADLGPVIEKGLALCDTPS
;
A
#
# COMPACT_ATOMS: atom_id res chain seq x y z
N MET A 1 14.00 -67.39 -9.12
CA MET A 1 13.93 -66.30 -10.13
C MET A 1 12.53 -66.36 -10.72
N ALA A 2 11.61 -65.40 -10.64
CA ALA A 2 11.65 -63.99 -10.24
C ALA A 2 10.29 -63.59 -9.63
N LEU A 3 10.31 -62.69 -8.63
CA LEU A 3 9.15 -61.96 -8.10
C LEU A 3 8.62 -60.97 -9.16
N LYS A 4 7.30 -60.78 -9.24
CA LYS A 4 6.57 -59.57 -9.72
C LYS A 4 5.06 -59.90 -9.79
N GLY A 5 4.10 -59.10 -9.34
CA GLY A 5 4.13 -57.75 -8.79
C GLY A 5 2.78 -57.45 -8.12
N ILE A 6 2.85 -56.83 -6.95
CA ILE A 6 1.72 -56.30 -6.19
C ILE A 6 1.50 -54.87 -6.69
N TYR A 7 0.41 -54.64 -7.43
CA TYR A 7 0.01 -53.30 -7.87
C TYR A 7 -1.06 -52.75 -6.91
N TRP A 8 -0.62 -51.90 -5.98
CA TRP A 8 -1.50 -51.04 -5.20
C TRP A 8 -1.95 -49.89 -6.09
N THR A 9 -3.24 -49.78 -6.39
CA THR A 9 -3.80 -48.54 -6.91
C THR A 9 -3.90 -47.54 -5.76
N ALA A 10 -2.86 -46.73 -5.57
CA ALA A 10 -2.93 -45.56 -4.72
C ALA A 10 -3.56 -44.41 -5.53
N VAL A 11 -4.84 -44.12 -5.27
CA VAL A 11 -5.44 -42.85 -5.68
C VAL A 11 -5.93 -42.17 -4.41
N THR A 12 -5.22 -41.12 -3.99
CA THR A 12 -5.88 -39.99 -3.35
C THR A 12 -5.05 -38.73 -3.61
N VAL A 13 -5.56 -37.91 -4.53
CA VAL A 13 -5.08 -36.55 -4.78
C VAL A 13 -5.69 -35.67 -3.71
N LEU A 14 -4.87 -34.92 -2.97
CA LEU A 14 -5.31 -33.69 -2.30
C LEU A 14 -4.10 -32.76 -2.08
N ALA A 15 -3.59 -32.17 -3.16
CA ALA A 15 -2.68 -31.04 -3.03
C ALA A 15 -3.53 -29.77 -2.85
N ILE A 16 -3.62 -29.35 -1.59
CA ILE A 16 -4.19 -28.09 -1.11
C ILE A 16 -3.76 -26.89 -1.96
N ALA A 17 -4.74 -26.05 -2.30
CA ALA A 17 -4.55 -24.75 -2.91
C ALA A 17 -3.59 -23.91 -2.06
N GLY A 18 -2.32 -23.87 -2.44
CA GLY A 18 -1.40 -22.85 -1.94
C GLY A 18 -1.83 -21.50 -2.51
N CYS A 19 -2.11 -20.52 -1.66
CA CYS A 19 -2.26 -19.13 -2.09
C CYS A 19 -1.00 -18.77 -2.89
N SER A 20 -1.13 -18.64 -4.21
CA SER A 20 -0.08 -18.04 -5.02
C SER A 20 -0.01 -16.58 -4.61
N GLN A 21 0.99 -16.24 -3.80
CA GLN A 21 1.28 -14.85 -3.45
C GLN A 21 1.70 -14.17 -4.75
N ILE A 22 0.75 -13.53 -5.42
CA ILE A 22 1.05 -12.67 -6.58
C ILE A 22 1.99 -11.60 -6.03
N PRO A 23 3.18 -11.39 -6.62
CA PRO A 23 4.04 -10.29 -6.21
C PRO A 23 3.31 -8.97 -6.49
N SER A 24 2.77 -8.37 -5.43
CA SER A 24 2.28 -7.00 -5.40
C SER A 24 3.51 -6.10 -5.29
N ASN A 25 3.77 -5.26 -6.30
CA ASN A 25 4.89 -4.31 -6.30
C ASN A 25 4.53 -3.06 -5.46
N GLY A 26 4.06 -3.26 -4.24
CA GLY A 26 3.76 -2.18 -3.32
C GLY A 26 2.99 -2.61 -2.10
N GLY A 27 3.18 -1.87 -1.01
CA GLY A 27 2.65 -2.09 0.33
C GLY A 27 1.70 -0.99 0.79
N SER A 28 1.10 -1.19 1.94
CA SER A 28 0.32 -0.16 2.64
C SER A 28 0.54 -0.23 4.15
N THR A 29 0.33 0.89 4.83
CA THR A 29 0.44 1.00 6.28
C THR A 29 -0.52 2.07 6.81
N GLU A 30 -1.11 1.83 7.97
CA GLU A 30 -1.86 2.86 8.66
C GLU A 30 -0.90 3.91 9.24
N VAL A 31 -1.23 5.18 9.05
CA VAL A 31 -0.51 6.30 9.64
C VAL A 31 -1.48 7.22 10.37
N THR A 32 -1.05 7.75 11.51
CA THR A 32 -1.88 8.60 12.37
C THR A 32 -1.12 9.85 12.78
N GLN A 33 -1.84 10.95 12.98
CA GLN A 33 -1.29 12.19 13.53
C GLN A 33 -0.66 11.97 14.90
N ALA A 34 -1.26 11.12 15.74
CA ALA A 34 -0.81 10.89 17.12
C ALA A 34 0.57 10.19 17.20
N THR A 35 0.89 9.36 16.21
CA THR A 35 2.16 8.62 16.12
C THR A 35 3.13 9.20 15.11
N TRP A 36 2.72 10.24 14.37
CA TRP A 36 3.56 10.90 13.38
C TRP A 36 4.69 11.67 14.08
N THR A 37 5.93 11.32 13.73
CA THR A 37 7.13 11.94 14.28
C THR A 37 8.03 12.38 13.12
N GLY A 38 8.71 13.51 13.27
CA GLY A 38 9.68 14.02 12.28
C GLY A 38 9.20 15.21 11.44
N SER A 39 7.90 15.50 11.37
CA SER A 39 7.37 16.71 10.74
C SER A 39 5.99 17.06 11.31
N GLU A 40 5.44 18.20 10.91
CA GLU A 40 4.01 18.46 11.11
C GLU A 40 3.17 17.45 10.32
N TRP A 41 2.08 16.97 10.93
CA TRP A 41 1.10 16.13 10.26
C TRP A 41 0.32 16.95 9.21
N PRO A 42 0.39 16.59 7.90
CA PRO A 42 -0.03 17.50 6.84
C PRO A 42 -1.52 17.41 6.49
N PHE A 43 -2.28 16.50 7.10
CA PHE A 43 -3.70 16.30 6.77
C PHE A 43 -4.64 16.84 7.84
N THR A 44 -5.85 17.25 7.43
CA THR A 44 -6.92 17.70 8.34
C THR A 44 -7.60 16.53 9.06
N VAL A 45 -7.52 15.33 8.48
CA VAL A 45 -7.99 14.08 9.10
C VAL A 45 -6.94 13.50 10.05
N PRO A 46 -7.32 12.80 11.13
CA PRO A 46 -6.38 12.33 12.14
C PRO A 46 -5.57 11.10 11.74
N ASN A 47 -6.01 10.33 10.73
CA ASN A 47 -5.35 9.12 10.26
C ASN A 47 -5.78 8.74 8.84
N GLY A 48 -5.14 7.71 8.29
CA GLY A 48 -5.52 7.09 7.03
C GLY A 48 -4.54 5.97 6.64
N ILE A 49 -4.80 5.34 5.50
CA ILE A 49 -3.91 4.30 4.95
C ILE A 49 -3.00 4.94 3.91
N LEU A 50 -1.70 4.97 4.21
CA LEU A 50 -0.65 5.35 3.26
C LEU A 50 -0.25 4.11 2.47
N GLY A 51 -0.17 4.21 1.15
CA GLY A 51 0.21 3.05 0.33
C GLY A 51 0.89 3.42 -0.97
N CYS A 52 1.53 2.41 -1.55
CA CYS A 52 2.04 2.42 -2.91
C CYS A 52 1.26 1.38 -3.73
N THR A 53 0.30 1.81 -4.56
CA THR A 53 -0.62 0.89 -5.25
C THR A 53 -0.07 0.33 -6.57
N LYS A 54 0.89 1.05 -7.15
CA LYS A 54 1.65 0.72 -8.36
C LYS A 54 3.05 1.31 -8.18
N PRO A 55 4.07 0.89 -8.96
CA PRO A 55 5.42 1.45 -8.85
C PRO A 55 5.41 2.99 -8.82
N GLY A 56 5.94 3.56 -7.73
CA GLY A 56 6.02 5.01 -7.51
C GLY A 56 4.70 5.75 -7.33
N THR A 57 3.57 5.05 -7.17
CA THR A 57 2.22 5.63 -7.07
C THR A 57 1.81 5.76 -5.62
N VAL A 58 2.15 6.88 -4.99
CA VAL A 58 1.86 7.11 -3.57
C VAL A 58 0.45 7.63 -3.40
N THR A 59 -0.32 6.96 -2.55
CA THR A 59 -1.71 7.28 -2.27
C THR A 59 -1.98 7.36 -0.77
N PHE A 60 -3.02 8.11 -0.42
CA PHE A 60 -3.54 8.19 0.94
C PHE A 60 -5.04 7.94 0.92
N ASN A 61 -5.49 6.88 1.58
CA ASN A 61 -6.90 6.60 1.78
C ASN A 61 -7.37 7.25 3.08
N ALA A 62 -8.23 8.24 2.96
CA ALA A 62 -8.97 8.83 4.07
C ALA A 62 -10.45 8.48 3.92
N ASP A 63 -10.98 7.74 4.90
CA ASP A 63 -12.39 7.37 4.99
C ASP A 63 -12.99 6.79 3.69
N GLY A 64 -12.20 5.99 2.97
CA GLY A 64 -12.61 5.32 1.73
C GLY A 64 -12.31 6.11 0.45
N THR A 65 -11.88 7.37 0.55
CA THR A 65 -11.43 8.15 -0.62
C THR A 65 -9.92 8.03 -0.75
N VAL A 66 -9.46 7.53 -1.91
CA VAL A 66 -8.03 7.35 -2.20
C VAL A 66 -7.51 8.54 -2.98
N TYR A 67 -6.69 9.37 -2.33
CA TYR A 67 -6.06 10.53 -2.92
C TYR A 67 -4.65 10.21 -3.43
N GLY A 68 -4.24 10.84 -4.52
CA GLY A 68 -2.87 10.81 -5.00
C GLY A 68 -2.01 11.84 -4.25
N LEU A 69 -0.85 11.42 -3.74
CA LEU A 69 0.07 12.30 -3.02
C LEU A 69 1.20 12.85 -3.91
N ASN A 70 1.47 12.24 -5.07
CA ASN A 70 2.54 12.65 -5.97
C ASN A 70 2.08 12.71 -7.43
N GLY A 71 2.93 13.28 -8.30
CA GLY A 71 2.63 13.43 -9.73
C GLY A 71 2.25 12.11 -10.41
N THR A 72 2.99 11.03 -10.15
CA THR A 72 2.69 9.70 -10.68
C THR A 72 1.29 9.21 -10.31
N ALA A 73 0.83 9.46 -9.08
CA ALA A 73 -0.53 9.11 -8.68
C ALA A 73 -1.58 9.96 -9.40
N LEU A 74 -1.32 11.26 -9.60
CA LEU A 74 -2.22 12.11 -10.38
C LEU A 74 -2.29 11.68 -11.85
N ASP A 75 -1.16 11.32 -12.46
CA ASP A 75 -1.08 10.79 -13.82
C ASP A 75 -1.83 9.47 -13.98
N HIS A 76 -1.91 8.68 -12.90
CA HIS A 76 -2.72 7.47 -12.83
C HIS A 76 -4.22 7.71 -12.53
N GLY A 77 -4.65 8.97 -12.42
CA GLY A 77 -6.05 9.36 -12.30
C GLY A 77 -6.59 9.40 -10.86
N TYR A 78 -5.73 9.34 -9.84
CA TYR A 78 -6.17 9.56 -8.46
C TYR A 78 -6.51 11.04 -8.24
N PRO A 79 -7.58 11.37 -7.50
CA PRO A 79 -7.90 12.75 -7.15
C PRO A 79 -6.79 13.36 -6.29
N ALA A 80 -6.58 14.67 -6.43
CA ALA A 80 -5.59 15.40 -5.64
C ALA A 80 -6.03 15.51 -4.17
N VAL A 81 -5.05 15.56 -3.26
CA VAL A 81 -5.26 15.54 -1.81
C VAL A 81 -5.74 16.88 -1.22
N ASP A 82 -5.90 17.92 -2.04
CA ASP A 82 -6.31 19.28 -1.66
C ASP A 82 -7.48 19.35 -0.65
N PRO A 83 -8.56 18.54 -0.75
CA PRO A 83 -9.68 18.62 0.18
C PRO A 83 -9.32 18.32 1.64
N ILE A 84 -8.26 17.56 1.88
CA ILE A 84 -7.81 17.16 3.22
C ILE A 84 -6.40 17.66 3.54
N TRP A 85 -5.78 18.44 2.66
CA TRP A 85 -4.45 19.00 2.88
C TRP A 85 -4.55 20.23 3.79
N LYS A 86 -3.87 20.20 4.94
CA LYS A 86 -3.77 21.37 5.81
C LYS A 86 -3.10 22.53 5.09
N SER A 87 -3.83 23.63 5.04
CA SER A 87 -3.29 24.94 4.67
C SER A 87 -2.83 25.68 5.93
N ALA A 88 -1.63 26.27 5.92
CA ALA A 88 -1.27 27.24 6.95
C ALA A 88 -1.91 28.59 6.60
N THR A 89 -2.52 29.26 7.58
CA THR A 89 -2.97 30.66 7.42
C THR A 89 -2.40 31.51 8.55
N PRO A 90 -1.52 32.49 8.26
CA PRO A 90 -0.84 32.74 6.97
C PRO A 90 0.33 31.75 6.74
N GLY A 91 0.53 31.25 5.50
CA GLY A 91 1.71 30.44 5.15
C GLY A 91 1.51 29.50 3.96
N PRO A 92 2.55 28.77 3.53
CA PRO A 92 2.43 27.71 2.55
C PRO A 92 1.63 26.52 3.11
N GLN A 93 1.14 25.64 2.25
CA GLN A 93 0.53 24.37 2.68
C GLN A 93 1.55 23.52 3.47
N ALA A 94 1.04 22.63 4.32
CA ALA A 94 1.89 21.73 5.10
C ALA A 94 2.75 20.86 4.18
N ASP A 95 3.99 20.56 4.58
CA ASP A 95 4.90 19.78 3.74
C ASP A 95 4.43 18.31 3.60
N LEU A 96 4.20 17.87 2.37
CA LEU A 96 3.86 16.47 2.04
C LEU A 96 5.08 15.59 1.85
N GLY A 97 6.28 16.15 1.69
CA GLY A 97 7.52 15.43 1.39
C GLY A 97 7.74 14.21 2.30
N PRO A 98 7.71 14.36 3.63
CA PRO A 98 7.91 13.25 4.57
C PRO A 98 6.89 12.11 4.42
N VAL A 99 5.62 12.41 4.10
CA VAL A 99 4.60 11.38 3.87
C VAL A 99 4.80 10.69 2.52
N ILE A 100 5.17 11.45 1.49
CA ILE A 100 5.47 10.90 0.15
C ILE A 100 6.68 9.97 0.22
N GLU A 101 7.76 10.36 0.89
CA GLU A 101 8.95 9.52 1.09
C GLU A 101 8.63 8.22 1.80
N LYS A 102 7.85 8.29 2.90
CA LYS A 102 7.38 7.09 3.60
C LYS A 102 6.53 6.20 2.69
N GLY A 103 5.69 6.78 1.84
CA GLY A 103 4.87 6.05 0.89
C GLY A 103 5.69 5.38 -0.22
N LEU A 104 6.72 6.05 -0.72
CA LEU A 104 7.66 5.49 -1.71
C LEU A 104 8.42 4.28 -1.14
N ALA A 105 8.80 4.32 0.13
CA ALA A 105 9.44 3.18 0.80
C ALA A 105 8.53 1.93 0.89
N LEU A 106 7.22 2.07 0.68
CA LEU A 106 6.28 0.95 0.60
C LEU A 106 6.23 0.34 -0.80
N CYS A 107 6.78 0.96 -1.85
CA CYS A 107 6.69 0.40 -3.21
C CYS A 107 7.48 -0.90 -3.38
N ASP A 108 8.46 -1.15 -2.52
CA ASP A 108 9.30 -2.36 -2.55
C ASP A 108 8.85 -3.43 -1.54
N THR A 109 7.74 -3.19 -0.82
CA THR A 109 7.21 -4.16 0.14
C THR A 109 6.06 -4.96 -0.47
N PRO A 110 6.03 -6.29 -0.29
CA PRO A 110 4.86 -7.07 -0.67
C PRO A 110 3.69 -6.70 0.26
N SER A 111 2.58 -6.20 -0.31
CA SER A 111 1.30 -6.01 0.41
C SER A 111 0.58 -7.31 0.70
#